data_AF-A0A9P0LQ28-F1
#
_entry.id   AF-A0A9P0LQ28-F1
#
_cell.length_a   1.000
_cell.length_b   1.000
_cell.length_c   1.000
_cell.angle_alpha   90.00
_cell.angle_beta   90.00
_cell.angle_gamma   90.00
#
_symmetry.space_group_name_H-M   'P 1'
#
loop_
_entity.id
_entity.type
_entity.pdbx_description
1 polymer ?
#
loop_
_entity_poly.entity_id
_entity_poly.type
_entity_poly.pdbx_seq_one_letter_code
_entity_poly.pdbx_strand_id
1 'polypeptide(L)'
;MVRFISIKSKDIFLQGLIEVRSIQRRRARVEVGTKAKSNTFKYYTFKGSDKIEVCLKAFISVYGITLGRVRRLKDLAVLGKSPRVLRGKNPSGNKLGEEVQFAVPVVSR
;
A
#
# COMPACT_ATOMS: atom_id res chain seq x y z
N MET A 1 17.68 -0.05 -22.69
CA MET A 1 16.71 1.02 -22.38
C MET A 1 15.99 0.67 -21.07
N VAL A 2 16.45 1.19 -19.92
CA VAL A 2 15.88 0.85 -18.61
C VAL A 2 14.69 1.79 -18.34
N ARG A 3 13.47 1.27 -18.36
CA ARG A 3 12.27 2.07 -18.04
C ARG A 3 12.24 2.36 -16.54
N PHE A 4 12.57 3.60 -16.15
CA PHE A 4 12.42 4.10 -14.79
C PHE A 4 10.93 4.36 -14.47
N ILE A 5 10.16 3.29 -14.26
CA ILE A 5 8.78 3.42 -13.79
C ILE A 5 8.82 3.89 -12.33
N SER A 6 8.22 5.06 -12.06
CA SER A 6 8.08 5.63 -10.72
C SER A 6 7.50 4.62 -9.73
N ILE A 7 8.10 4.54 -8.53
CA ILE A 7 7.72 3.59 -7.46
C ILE A 7 6.24 3.77 -7.08
N LYS A 8 5.74 5.01 -7.12
CA LYS A 8 4.34 5.35 -6.85
C LYS A 8 3.42 4.68 -7.87
N SER A 9 3.73 4.79 -9.15
CA SER A 9 2.92 4.23 -10.24
C SER A 9 2.86 2.70 -10.17
N LYS A 10 3.98 2.06 -9.80
CA LYS A 10 4.02 0.62 -9.53
C LYS A 10 3.11 0.21 -8.37
N ASP A 11 3.14 0.94 -7.26
CA ASP A 11 2.29 0.63 -6.11
C ASP A 11 0.80 0.82 -6.41
N ILE A 12 0.44 1.86 -7.16
CA ILE A 12 -0.95 2.11 -7.59
C ILE A 12 -1.44 0.95 -8.47
N PHE A 13 -0.63 0.55 -9.44
CA PHE A 13 -0.95 -0.58 -10.31
C PHE A 13 -1.16 -1.88 -9.51
N LEU A 14 -0.24 -2.20 -8.59
CA LEU A 14 -0.34 -3.39 -7.74
C LEU A 14 -1.56 -3.34 -6.82
N GLN A 15 -1.92 -2.16 -6.30
CA GLN A 15 -3.11 -2.02 -5.47
C GLN A 15 -4.40 -2.24 -6.27
N GLY A 16 -4.46 -1.82 -7.54
CA GLY A 16 -5.59 -2.10 -8.43
C GLY A 16 -5.80 -3.59 -8.75
N LEU A 17 -4.77 -4.42 -8.54
CA LEU A 17 -4.83 -5.88 -8.65
C LEU A 17 -5.24 -6.58 -7.35
N ILE A 18 -5.44 -5.83 -6.26
CA ILE A 18 -5.87 -6.35 -4.97
C ILE A 18 -7.31 -5.91 -4.75
N GLU A 19 -8.21 -6.87 -4.59
CA GLU A 19 -9.62 -6.60 -4.33
C GLU A 19 -9.95 -6.92 -2.87
N VAL A 20 -10.57 -5.96 -2.19
CA VAL A 20 -11.04 -6.11 -0.81
C VAL A 20 -12.49 -6.57 -0.85
N ARG A 21 -12.77 -7.72 -0.23
CA ARG A 21 -14.12 -8.28 -0.08
C ARG A 21 -14.47 -8.35 1.40
N SER A 22 -15.69 -7.95 1.76
CA SER A 22 -16.18 -8.16 3.12
C SER A 22 -16.52 -9.63 3.33
N ILE A 23 -16.23 -10.15 4.53
CA ILE A 23 -16.54 -11.54 4.87
C ILE A 23 -18.04 -11.63 5.20
N GLN A 24 -18.79 -12.30 4.33
CA GLN A 24 -20.17 -12.70 4.63
C GLN A 24 -20.15 -14.03 5.39
N ARG A 25 -20.51 -13.99 6.69
CA ARG A 25 -20.59 -15.20 7.51
C ARG A 25 -22.04 -15.64 7.64
N ARG A 26 -22.30 -16.95 7.52
CA ARG A 26 -23.63 -17.53 7.75
C ARG A 26 -24.08 -17.42 9.21
N ARG A 27 -23.14 -17.36 10.16
CA ARG A 27 -23.40 -17.17 11.60
C ARG A 27 -22.43 -16.16 12.18
N ALA A 28 -22.92 -15.27 13.03
CA ALA A 28 -22.07 -14.36 13.79
C ALA A 28 -21.23 -15.17 14.79
N ARG A 29 -19.92 -14.98 14.78
CA ARG A 29 -19.03 -15.59 15.77
C ARG A 29 -18.96 -14.64 16.96
N VAL A 30 -19.47 -15.06 18.11
CA VAL A 30 -19.30 -14.35 19.39
C VAL A 30 -17.87 -14.65 19.85
N GLU A 31 -16.90 -13.83 19.43
CA GLU A 31 -15.52 -13.97 19.90
C GLU A 31 -15.29 -13.04 21.08
N VAL A 32 -15.30 -13.60 22.28
CA VAL A 32 -14.79 -12.92 23.48
C VAL A 32 -13.27 -12.85 23.33
N GLY A 33 -12.72 -11.69 22.98
CA GLY A 33 -11.28 -11.39 23.07
C GLY A 33 -10.47 -11.37 21.77
N THR A 34 -10.98 -11.81 20.62
CA THR A 34 -10.26 -11.74 19.33
C THR A 34 -10.92 -10.78 18.34
N LYS A 35 -10.15 -9.85 17.75
CA LYS A 35 -10.61 -9.00 16.64
C LYS A 35 -10.94 -9.89 15.45
N ALA A 36 -12.23 -10.04 15.16
CA ALA A 36 -12.70 -10.77 13.99
C ALA A 36 -12.12 -10.15 12.70
N LYS A 37 -11.56 -11.00 11.83
CA LYS A 37 -11.21 -10.59 10.46
C LYS A 37 -12.49 -10.17 9.75
N SER A 38 -12.57 -8.90 9.36
CA SER A 38 -13.71 -8.32 8.63
C SER A 38 -13.58 -8.47 7.11
N ASN A 39 -12.34 -8.49 6.61
CA ASN A 39 -12.05 -8.42 5.17
C ASN A 39 -11.25 -9.64 4.70
N THR A 40 -11.60 -10.11 3.50
CA THR A 40 -10.86 -11.07 2.68
C THR A 40 -10.26 -10.34 1.48
N PHE A 41 -9.16 -10.87 0.94
CA PHE A 41 -8.46 -10.27 -0.19
C PHE A 41 -8.37 -11.26 -1.34
N LYS A 42 -8.72 -10.80 -2.54
CA LYS A 42 -8.43 -11.50 -3.80
C LYS A 42 -7.27 -10.81 -4.51
N TYR A 43 -6.43 -11.60 -5.16
CA TYR A 43 -5.28 -11.10 -5.92
C TYR A 43 -5.44 -11.48 -7.37
N TYR A 44 -5.02 -10.59 -8.26
CA TYR A 44 -5.13 -10.83 -9.68
C TYR A 44 -3.80 -10.62 -10.39
N THR A 45 -3.64 -11.29 -11.52
CA THR A 45 -2.54 -11.06 -12.44
C THR A 45 -3.05 -10.99 -13.88
N PHE A 46 -2.29 -10.36 -14.76
CA PHE A 46 -2.57 -10.39 -16.18
C PHE A 46 -1.83 -11.53 -16.86
N LYS A 47 -2.53 -12.28 -17.71
CA LYS A 47 -1.95 -13.23 -18.67
C LYS A 47 -2.37 -12.77 -20.06
N GLY A 48 -1.50 -12.02 -20.73
CA GLY A 48 -1.88 -11.28 -21.93
C GLY A 48 -2.90 -10.19 -21.59
N SER A 49 -4.10 -10.27 -22.18
CA SER A 49 -5.20 -9.34 -21.94
C SER A 49 -6.11 -9.73 -20.78
N ASP A 50 -6.04 -10.98 -20.32
CA ASP A 50 -6.99 -11.52 -19.34
C ASP A 50 -6.52 -11.34 -17.90
N LYS A 51 -7.45 -10.94 -17.04
CA LYS A 51 -7.24 -10.80 -15.59
C LYS A 51 -7.62 -12.11 -14.89
N ILE A 52 -6.62 -12.78 -14.32
CA ILE A 52 -6.77 -14.10 -13.68
C ILE A 52 -6.60 -13.98 -12.16
N GLU A 53 -7.47 -14.63 -11.39
CA GLU A 53 -7.37 -14.71 -9.93
C GLU A 53 -6.22 -15.66 -9.51
N VAL A 54 -5.39 -15.22 -8.57
CA VAL A 54 -4.21 -15.96 -8.10
C VAL A 54 -4.10 -15.91 -6.58
N CYS A 55 -3.32 -16.85 -6.03
CA CYS A 55 -2.98 -16.82 -4.61
C CYS A 55 -1.92 -15.74 -4.31
N LEU A 56 -1.80 -15.36 -3.03
CA LEU A 56 -0.81 -14.39 -2.57
C LEU A 56 0.63 -14.75 -2.95
N LYS A 57 0.99 -16.05 -2.85
CA LYS A 57 2.34 -16.52 -3.17
C LYS A 57 2.67 -16.34 -4.65
N ALA A 58 1.73 -16.68 -5.53
CA ALA A 58 1.88 -16.48 -6.96
C ALA A 58 1.98 -14.99 -7.29
N PHE A 59 1.14 -14.14 -6.70
CA PHE A 59 1.20 -12.69 -6.88
C PHE A 59 2.57 -12.10 -6.49
N ILE A 60 3.12 -12.53 -5.35
CA ILE A 60 4.46 -12.14 -4.89
C ILE A 60 5.54 -12.56 -5.89
N SER A 61 5.46 -13.80 -6.39
CA SER A 61 6.42 -14.36 -7.33
C SER A 61 6.40 -13.63 -8.68
N VAL A 62 5.21 -13.43 -9.25
CA VAL A 62 5.03 -12.80 -10.56
C VAL A 62 5.54 -11.35 -10.58
N TYR A 63 5.25 -10.58 -9.53
CA TYR A 63 5.62 -9.16 -9.49
C TYR A 63 6.95 -8.88 -8.75
N GLY A 64 7.60 -9.91 -8.19
CA GLY A 64 8.88 -9.78 -7.48
C GLY A 64 8.82 -8.83 -6.28
N ILE A 65 7.73 -8.89 -5.49
CA ILE A 65 7.49 -7.96 -4.37
C ILE A 65 7.57 -8.64 -3.01
N THR A 66 8.02 -7.91 -1.99
CA THR A 66 8.09 -8.44 -0.64
C THR A 66 6.71 -8.54 0.02
N LEU A 67 6.54 -9.51 0.92
CA LEU A 67 5.31 -9.65 1.71
C LEU A 67 4.96 -8.38 2.49
N GLY A 68 5.97 -7.69 3.04
CA GLY A 68 5.77 -6.41 3.74
C GLY A 68 5.17 -5.32 2.85
N ARG A 69 5.57 -5.26 1.59
CA ARG A 69 4.98 -4.34 0.60
C ARG A 69 3.51 -4.68 0.34
N VAL A 70 3.18 -5.96 0.19
CA VAL A 70 1.79 -6.41 -0.02
C VAL A 70 0.91 -6.13 1.21
N ARG A 71 1.42 -6.32 2.43
CA ARG A 71 0.71 -5.96 3.67
C ARG A 71 0.35 -4.49 3.70
N ARG A 72 1.33 -3.61 3.46
CA ARG A 72 1.10 -2.16 3.37
C ARG A 72 0.03 -1.78 2.33
N LEU A 73 0.08 -2.39 1.13
CA LEU A 73 -0.91 -2.13 0.08
C LEU A 73 -2.32 -2.58 0.48
N LYS A 74 -2.44 -3.71 1.19
CA LYS A 74 -3.72 -4.18 1.74
C LYS A 74 -4.29 -3.23 2.77
N ASP A 75 -3.46 -2.79 3.71
CA ASP A 75 -3.90 -1.87 4.77
C ASP A 75 -4.41 -0.55 4.16
N LEU A 76 -3.70 -0.05 3.15
CA LEU A 76 -4.13 1.13 2.39
C LEU A 76 -5.41 0.89 1.59
N ALA A 77 -5.57 -0.28 0.97
CA ALA A 77 -6.77 -0.64 0.22
C ALA A 77 -8.00 -0.74 1.12
N VAL A 78 -7.85 -1.30 2.34
CA VAL A 78 -8.92 -1.32 3.35
C VAL A 78 -9.32 0.09 3.77
N LEU A 79 -8.35 1.00 3.89
CA LEU A 79 -8.59 2.41 4.22
C LEU A 79 -9.10 3.25 3.03
N GLY A 80 -9.20 2.67 1.83
CA GLY A 80 -9.55 3.40 0.61
C GLY A 80 -8.50 4.46 0.20
N LYS A 81 -7.27 4.36 0.71
CA LYS A 81 -6.19 5.33 0.43
C LYS A 81 -5.31 4.83 -0.70
N SER A 82 -4.84 5.77 -1.53
CA SER A 82 -3.84 5.47 -2.54
C SER A 82 -2.44 5.37 -1.92
N PRO A 83 -1.49 4.64 -2.54
CA PRO A 83 -0.17 4.43 -1.96
C PRO A 83 0.64 5.72 -2.04
N ARG A 84 0.94 6.28 -0.86
CA ARG A 84 1.82 7.44 -0.75
C ARG A 84 3.26 6.98 -0.62
N VAL A 85 4.17 7.62 -1.35
CA VAL A 85 5.61 7.43 -1.17
C VAL A 85 6.01 8.05 0.16
N LEU A 86 6.55 7.21 1.05
CA LEU A 86 7.07 7.58 2.36
C LEU A 86 8.61 7.65 2.37
N ARG A 87 9.29 7.21 1.30
CA ARG A 87 10.75 7.35 1.17
C ARG A 87 11.13 8.84 1.16
N GLY A 88 12.19 9.18 1.88
CA GLY A 88 12.70 10.56 1.99
C GLY A 88 11.86 11.50 2.86
N LYS A 89 10.85 10.99 3.59
CA LYS A 89 9.99 11.80 4.48
C LYS A 89 10.29 11.66 5.96
N ASN A 90 11.33 10.91 6.33
CA ASN A 90 11.79 10.93 7.71
C ASN A 90 12.35 12.33 7.96
N PRO A 91 11.75 13.11 8.89
CA PRO A 91 12.36 14.37 9.28
C PRO A 91 13.75 14.03 9.81
N SER A 92 14.78 14.67 9.28
CA SER A 92 16.08 14.68 9.95
C SER A 92 15.89 15.24 11.35
N GLY A 93 16.60 14.75 12.35
CA GLY A 93 16.55 15.30 13.72
C GLY A 93 16.78 16.82 13.77
N ASN A 94 17.47 17.36 12.76
CA ASN A 94 17.77 18.78 12.60
C ASN A 94 16.70 19.56 11.81
N LYS A 95 15.54 18.96 11.48
CA LYS A 95 14.49 19.66 10.74
C LYS A 95 13.81 20.66 11.67
N LEU A 96 14.09 21.95 11.47
CA LEU A 96 13.45 23.04 12.18
C LEU A 96 11.92 22.98 12.00
N GLY A 97 11.18 23.29 13.07
CA GLY A 97 9.72 23.36 13.05
C GLY A 97 9.22 24.38 12.01
N GLU A 98 8.02 24.15 11.46
CA GLU A 98 7.44 25.00 10.41
C GLU A 98 7.32 26.48 10.85
N GLU A 99 7.10 26.72 12.14
CA GLU A 99 7.05 28.07 12.73
C GLU A 99 8.38 28.83 12.62
N VAL A 100 9.52 28.12 12.68
CA VAL A 100 10.86 28.73 12.63
C VAL A 100 11.26 29.07 11.20
N GLN A 101 10.74 28.35 10.20
CA GLN A 101 11.08 28.60 8.79
C GLN A 101 10.54 29.94 8.26
N PHE A 102 9.42 30.43 8.81
CA PHE A 102 8.84 31.70 8.40
C PHE A 102 9.58 32.91 9.02
N ALA A 103 10.29 32.69 10.12
CA ALA A 103 10.92 33.75 10.92
C ALA A 103 12.40 34.02 10.57
N VAL A 104 13.02 33.24 9.68
CA VAL A 104 14.41 33.50 9.25
C VAL A 104 14.37 34.36 7.98
N PRO A 105 14.73 35.65 8.03
CA PRO A 105 14.93 36.42 6.82
C PRO A 105 16.06 35.77 6.02
N VAL A 106 15.79 35.46 4.76
CA VAL A 106 16.77 34.98 3.80
C VAL A 106 17.82 36.08 3.63
N VAL A 107 18.95 35.94 4.30
CA VAL A 107 20.14 36.76 4.03
C VAL A 107 20.73 36.24 2.72
N SER A 108 20.34 36.85 1.61
CA SER A 108 20.98 36.66 0.30
C SER A 108 22.44 37.10 0.39
N ARG A 109 23.36 36.20 0.02
CA ARG A 109 24.76 36.55 -0.28
C ARG A 109 24.88 37.08 -1.69
#